data_AF-A0A8T3KZJ3-F1
#
_entry.id   AF-A0A8T3KZJ3-F1
#
_cell.length_a   1.000
_cell.length_b   1.000
_cell.length_c   1.000
_cell.angle_alpha   90.00
_cell.angle_beta   90.00
_cell.angle_gamma   90.00
#
_symmetry.space_group_name_H-M   'P 1'
#
loop_
_entity.id
_entity.type
_entity.pdbx_description
1 polymer ?
#
loop_
_entity_poly.entity_id
_entity_poly.type
_entity_poly.pdbx_seq_one_letter_code
_entity_poly.pdbx_strand_id
1 'polypeptide(L)' 'MSTLSLRLPNSLHEEVKSLAKNEGISINQFISSAVAEKLSALLTEKYLLQRAKQGNERSFIESMSKVPDIEAEGKDQL' A
#
# COMPACT_ATOMS: atom_id res chain seq x y z
N MET A 1 -22.51 7.97 -2.11
CA MET A 1 -21.76 7.54 -0.91
C MET A 1 -22.73 6.82 0.02
N SER A 2 -22.29 5.72 0.64
CA SER A 2 -23.06 5.05 1.70
C SER A 2 -22.69 5.68 3.05
N THR A 3 -23.65 5.80 3.96
CA THR A 3 -23.43 6.32 5.32
C THR A 3 -23.10 5.19 6.28
N LEU A 4 -21.95 5.32 6.97
CA LEU A 4 -21.54 4.41 8.04
C LEU A 4 -21.62 5.15 9.38
N SER A 5 -22.42 4.63 10.31
CA SER A 5 -22.49 5.15 11.69
C SER A 5 -21.74 4.21 12.62
N LEU A 6 -20.73 4.72 13.31
CA LEU A 6 -19.86 3.97 14.20
C LEU A 6 -19.55 4.77 15.46
N ARG A 7 -19.22 4.08 16.56
CA ARG A 7 -18.80 4.70 17.82
C ARG A 7 -17.33 4.39 18.04
N LEU A 8 -16.55 5.43 18.33
CA LEU A 8 -15.14 5.31 18.70
C LEU A 8 -15.00 5.54 20.21
N PRO A 9 -14.00 4.91 20.86
CA PRO A 9 -13.57 5.32 22.19
C PRO A 9 -13.23 6.82 22.21
N ASN A 10 -13.52 7.51 23.32
CA ASN A 10 -13.31 8.96 23.44
C ASN A 10 -11.87 9.38 23.13
N SER A 11 -10.88 8.63 23.63
CA SER A 11 -9.46 8.91 23.35
C SER A 11 -9.16 8.91 21.86
N LEU A 12 -9.63 7.89 21.15
CA LEU A 12 -9.42 7.76 19.70
C LEU A 12 -10.15 8.86 18.92
N HIS A 13 -11.36 9.20 19.33
CA HIS A 13 -12.11 10.29 18.69
C HIS A 13 -11.39 11.64 18.81
N GLU A 14 -10.86 11.98 20.00
CA GLU A 14 -10.13 13.24 20.19
C GLU A 14 -8.81 13.27 19.41
N GLU A 15 -8.12 12.14 19.30
CA GLU A 15 -6.88 12.05 18.52
C GLU A 15 -7.14 12.21 17.02
N VAL A 16 -8.15 11.51 16.48
CA VAL A 16 -8.58 11.67 15.07
C VAL A 16 -8.99 13.11 14.78
N LYS A 17 -9.71 13.75 15.71
CA LYS A 17 -10.11 15.16 15.59
C LYS A 17 -8.91 16.10 15.55
N SER A 18 -7.90 15.86 16.39
CA SER A 18 -6.66 16.64 16.40
C SER A 18 -5.90 16.51 15.08
N LEU A 19 -5.74 15.28 14.59
CA LEU A 19 -5.05 15.00 13.32
C LEU A 19 -5.78 15.61 12.12
N ALA A 20 -7.10 15.41 12.02
CA ALA A 20 -7.91 16.00 10.97
C ALA A 20 -7.82 17.54 10.95
N LYS A 21 -7.78 18.17 12.13
CA LYS A 21 -7.58 19.61 12.25
C LYS A 21 -6.19 20.05 11.75
N ASN A 22 -5.14 19.30 12.08
CA ASN A 22 -3.78 19.59 11.62
C ASN A 22 -3.64 19.47 10.10
N GLU A 23 -4.34 18.51 9.51
CA GLU A 23 -4.39 18.31 8.05
C GLU A 23 -5.38 19.25 7.33
N GLY A 24 -6.21 19.99 8.07
CA GLY A 24 -7.21 20.90 7.50
C GLY A 24 -8.38 20.19 6.82
N ILE A 25 -8.67 18.95 7.20
CA ILE A 25 -9.75 18.13 6.62
C ILE A 25 -10.81 17.76 7.67
N SER A 26 -11.97 17.30 7.21
CA SER A 26 -13.01 16.80 8.13
C SER A 26 -12.63 15.43 8.72
N ILE A 27 -13.17 15.13 9.91
CA ILE A 27 -13.04 13.81 10.54
C ILE A 27 -13.49 12.68 9.59
N ASN A 28 -14.57 12.89 8.85
CA ASN A 28 -15.07 11.89 7.90
C ASN A 28 -14.11 11.65 6.73
N GLN A 29 -13.46 12.70 6.23
CA GLN A 29 -12.44 12.57 5.18
C GLN A 29 -11.21 11.84 5.71
N PHE A 30 -10.75 12.20 6.92
CA PHE A 30 -9.64 11.53 7.58
C PHE A 30 -9.92 10.02 7.74
N ILE A 31 -11.07 9.66 8.31
CA ILE A 31 -11.47 8.26 8.50
C ILE A 31 -11.59 7.54 7.15
N SER A 32 -12.16 8.20 6.13
CA SER A 32 -12.29 7.59 4.79
C SER A 32 -10.93 7.31 4.16
N SER A 33 -9.97 8.23 4.31
CA SER A 33 -8.60 8.06 3.84
C SER A 33 -7.89 6.93 4.59
N ALA A 34 -7.97 6.91 5.92
CA ALA A 34 -7.37 5.86 6.74
C ALA A 34 -7.92 4.46 6.41
N VAL A 35 -9.24 4.36 6.16
CA VAL A 35 -9.86 3.10 5.71
C VAL A 35 -9.35 2.70 4.33
N ALA A 36 -9.25 3.64 3.39
CA ALA A 36 -8.72 3.36 2.05
C ALA A 36 -7.26 2.90 2.10
N GLU A 37 -6.42 3.55 2.92
CA GLU A 37 -5.02 3.17 3.13
C GLU A 37 -4.90 1.77 3.73
N LYS A 38 -5.64 1.48 4.82
CA LYS A 38 -5.64 0.15 5.44
C LYS A 38 -6.10 -0.93 4.47
N LEU A 39 -7.13 -0.64 3.67
CA LEU A 39 -7.63 -1.57 2.66
C LEU A 39 -6.58 -1.81 1.57
N SER A 40 -5.92 -0.76 1.08
CA SER A 40 -4.85 -0.85 0.09
C SER A 40 -3.71 -1.75 0.58
N ALA A 41 -3.27 -1.57 1.82
CA ALA A 41 -2.24 -2.41 2.43
C ALA A 41 -2.65 -3.89 2.49
N LEU A 42 -3.85 -4.18 3.02
CA LEU A 42 -4.34 -5.56 3.17
C LEU A 42 -4.57 -6.25 1.81
N LEU A 43 -5.12 -5.53 0.83
CA LEU A 43 -5.35 -6.08 -0.50
C LEU A 43 -4.03 -6.32 -1.24
N THR A 44 -3.05 -5.42 -1.08
CA THR A 44 -1.72 -5.58 -1.69
C THR A 44 -0.99 -6.78 -1.13
N GLU A 45 -1.00 -6.97 0.20
CA GLU A 45 -0.44 -8.16 0.85
C GLU A 45 -1.07 -9.43 0.29
N LYS A 46 -2.41 -9.50 0.26
CA LYS A 46 -3.14 -10.64 -0.28
C LYS A 46 -2.77 -10.92 -1.75
N TYR A 47 -2.68 -9.88 -2.57
CA TYR A 47 -2.32 -9.99 -3.98
C TYR A 47 -0.90 -10.54 -4.15
N LEU A 48 0.08 -9.98 -3.43
CA LEU A 48 1.47 -10.43 -3.49
C LEU A 48 1.61 -11.89 -3.04
N LEU A 49 0.95 -12.29 -1.95
CA LEU A 49 0.94 -13.68 -1.49
C LEU A 49 0.32 -14.62 -2.52
N GLN A 50 -0.77 -14.21 -3.18
CA GLN A 50 -1.39 -15.01 -4.24
C GLN A 50 -0.47 -15.14 -5.46
N ARG A 51 0.20 -14.06 -5.86
CA ARG A 51 1.17 -14.06 -6.97
C ARG A 51 2.40 -14.90 -6.64
N ALA A 52 2.91 -14.82 -5.42
CA ALA A 52 4.06 -15.58 -4.97
C ALA A 52 3.84 -17.10 -5.09
N LYS A 53 2.61 -17.58 -4.83
CA LYS A 53 2.25 -19.01 -5.04
C LYS A 53 2.37 -19.48 -6.48
N GLN A 54 2.32 -18.57 -7.44
CA GLN A 54 2.50 -18.86 -8.87
C GLN A 54 3.95 -18.65 -9.33
N GLY A 55 4.81 -18.13 -8.46
CA GLY A 55 6.22 -17.90 -8.76
C GLY A 55 6.99 -19.21 -8.83
N ASN A 56 7.95 -19.27 -9.75
CA ASN A 56 8.94 -20.33 -9.83
C ASN A 56 10.32 -19.68 -9.78
N GLU A 57 10.98 -19.80 -8.64
CA GLU A 57 12.31 -19.22 -8.40
C GLU A 57 13.35 -19.74 -9.40
N ARG A 58 13.30 -21.04 -9.74
CA ARG A 58 14.22 -21.63 -10.69
C ARG A 58 14.05 -21.02 -12.08
N SER A 59 12.81 -20.91 -12.56
CA SER A 59 12.52 -20.29 -13.87
C SER A 59 12.92 -18.81 -13.90
N PHE A 60 12.80 -18.12 -12.76
CA PHE A 60 13.29 -16.74 -12.62
C PHE A 60 14.82 -16.67 -12.75
N ILE A 61 15.57 -17.49 -12.00
CA ILE A 61 17.04 -17.54 -12.06
C ILE A 61 17.53 -17.93 -13.46
N GLU A 62 16.89 -18.94 -14.09
CA GLU A 62 17.18 -19.36 -15.47
C GLU A 62 16.90 -18.26 -16.50
N SER A 63 15.96 -17.36 -16.22
CA SER A 63 15.70 -16.20 -17.07
C SER A 63 16.75 -15.11 -16.84
N MET A 64 17.13 -14.85 -15.58
CA MET A 64 18.14 -13.87 -15.21
C MET A 64 19.54 -14.24 -15.73
N SER A 65 19.89 -15.52 -15.81
CA SER A 65 21.19 -15.96 -16.34
C SER A 65 21.38 -15.68 -17.84
N LYS A 66 20.30 -15.31 -18.55
CA LYS A 66 20.36 -14.90 -19.96
C LYS A 66 20.69 -13.41 -20.13
N VAL A 67 20.62 -12.64 -19.06
CA VAL A 67 21.00 -11.23 -19.07
C VAL A 67 22.53 -11.16 -19.24
N PRO A 68 23.05 -10.47 -20.28
CA PRO A 68 24.48 -10.34 -20.48
C PRO A 68 25.12 -9.56 -19.33
N ASP A 69 26.24 -10.08 -18.81
CA ASP A 69 27.07 -9.39 -17.81
C ASP A 69 27.98 -8.36 -18.50
N ILE A 70 27.38 -7.26 -18.94
CA ILE A 70 28.05 -6.14 -19.61
C ILE A 70 27.62 -4.82 -18.98
N GLU A 71 28.42 -3.77 -19.17
CA GLU A 71 28.00 -2.43 -18.75
C GLU A 71 26.68 -2.03 -19.42
N ALA A 72 25.81 -1.43 -18.61
CA ALA A 72 24.56 -0.85 -19.11
C ALA A 72 24.85 0.26 -20.13
N GLU A 73 23.99 0.41 -21.13
CA GLU A 73 24.09 1.51 -22.09
C GLU A 73 24.02 2.86 -21.35
N GLY A 74 24.71 3.89 -21.85
CA GLY A 74 24.84 5.18 -21.13
C GLY A 74 23.53 5.90 -20.81
N LYS A 75 22.41 5.56 -21.46
CA LYS A 75 21.07 6.08 -21.16
C LYS A 75 20.33 5.31 -20.04
N ASP A 76 20.81 4.12 -19.72
CA ASP A 76 20.25 3.18 -18.73
C ASP A 76 21.10 3.12 -17.44
N GLN A 77 22.18 3.90 -17.38
CA GLN A 77 22.99 4.11 -16.19
C GLN A 77 22.29 5.08 -15.22
N LEU A 78 22.30 4.78 -13.92
CA LEU A 78 21.69 5.57 -12.84
C LEU A 78 22.51 6.82 -12.46
#